data_AF-A0A453S2H2-F1
#
_entry.id   AF-A0A453S2H2-F1
#
_cell.length_a   1.000
_cell.length_b   1.000
_cell.length_c   1.000
_cell.angle_alpha   90.00
_cell.angle_beta   90.00
_cell.angle_gamma   90.00
#
_symmetry.space_group_name_H-M   'P 1'
#
loop_
_entity.id
_entity.type
_entity.pdbx_description
1 polymer ?
#
loop_
_entity_poly.entity_id
_entity_poly.type
_entity_poly.pdbx_seq_one_letter_code
_entity_poly.pdbx_strand_id
1 'polypeptide(L)'
;MTCFSWKLIWKNWAPPRVKFFHWLASQDRCWTADRLARRGLQHQPRCPLCDQALETMRHLLLECPFARQTWHEILSWLRMTTAGPSHED
;
A
#
# COMPACT_ATOMS: atom_id res chain seq x y z
N MET A 1 -6.38 -8.42 -10.23
CA MET A 1 -6.56 -9.47 -9.20
C MET A 1 -6.91 -8.82 -7.87
N THR A 2 -8.19 -8.70 -7.51
CA THR A 2 -8.58 -8.24 -6.17
C THR A 2 -9.61 -9.21 -5.59
N CYS A 3 -9.12 -10.36 -5.10
CA CYS A 3 -9.90 -11.19 -4.20
C CYS A 3 -9.90 -10.52 -2.82
N PHE A 4 -10.82 -9.57 -2.60
CA PHE A 4 -11.03 -8.99 -1.28
C PHE A 4 -11.76 -9.99 -0.40
N SER A 5 -11.02 -10.95 0.14
CA SER A 5 -11.52 -11.72 1.26
C SER A 5 -11.65 -10.74 2.44
N TRP A 6 -12.84 -10.19 2.65
CA TRP A 6 -13.16 -9.31 3.79
C TRP A 6 -12.70 -9.92 5.13
N LYS A 7 -12.62 -11.26 5.20
CA LYS A 7 -12.05 -12.01 6.31
C LYS A 7 -10.60 -11.61 6.58
N LEU A 8 -9.77 -11.40 5.56
CA LEU A 8 -8.37 -10.95 5.75
C LEU A 8 -8.28 -9.57 6.41
N ILE A 9 -9.25 -8.69 6.16
CA ILE A 9 -9.28 -7.35 6.75
C ILE A 9 -9.84 -7.39 8.18
N TRP A 10 -10.96 -8.10 8.37
CA TRP A 10 -11.74 -8.01 9.61
C TRP A 10 -11.43 -9.13 10.62
N LYS A 11 -11.07 -10.34 10.15
CA LYS A 11 -10.74 -11.52 10.96
C LYS A 11 -9.22 -11.66 11.19
N ASN A 12 -8.58 -10.59 11.63
CA ASN A 12 -7.19 -10.63 12.11
C ASN A 12 -7.08 -9.92 13.47
N TRP A 13 -5.91 -9.98 14.11
CA TRP A 13 -5.64 -9.37 15.42
C TRP A 13 -5.24 -7.89 15.37
N ALA A 14 -5.27 -7.25 14.19
CA ALA A 14 -4.88 -5.85 14.06
C ALA A 14 -5.87 -4.92 14.79
N PRO A 15 -5.40 -3.78 15.32
CA PRO A 15 -6.27 -2.77 15.92
C PRO A 15 -7.34 -2.27 14.94
N PRO A 16 -8.55 -1.87 15.41
CA PRO A 16 -9.63 -1.40 14.54
C PRO A 16 -9.24 -0.27 13.58
N ARG A 17 -8.36 0.64 14.02
CA ARG A 17 -7.85 1.74 13.18
C ARG A 17 -7.07 1.24 11.97
N VAL A 18 -6.26 0.19 12.15
CA VAL A 18 -5.47 -0.44 11.08
C VAL A 18 -6.38 -1.19 10.11
N LYS A 19 -7.37 -1.93 10.64
CA LYS A 19 -8.37 -2.62 9.81
C LYS A 19 -9.16 -1.65 8.94
N PHE A 20 -9.60 -0.53 9.53
CA PHE A 20 -10.35 0.51 8.83
C PHE A 20 -9.50 1.20 7.75
N PHE A 21 -8.25 1.53 8.06
CA PHE A 21 -7.29 2.04 7.08
C PHE A 21 -7.11 1.06 5.91
N HIS A 22 -6.84 -0.22 6.21
CA HIS A 22 -6.64 -1.23 5.18
C HIS A 22 -7.89 -1.42 4.30
N TRP A 23 -9.09 -1.37 4.88
CA TRP A 23 -10.35 -1.37 4.13
C TRP A 23 -10.51 -0.15 3.22
N LEU A 24 -10.16 1.05 3.67
CA LEU A 24 -10.17 2.24 2.81
C LEU A 24 -9.13 2.15 1.70
N ALA A 25 -7.91 1.70 2.01
CA ALA A 25 -6.83 1.52 1.04
C ALA A 25 -7.22 0.50 -0.04
N SER A 26 -7.84 -0.60 0.38
CA SER A 26 -8.46 -1.63 -0.45
C SER A 26 -9.44 -1.07 -1.50
N GLN A 27 -10.17 -0.03 -1.14
CA GLN A 27 -11.17 0.60 -2.00
C GLN A 27 -10.64 1.83 -2.74
N ASP A 28 -9.34 2.13 -2.64
CA ASP A 28 -8.74 3.34 -3.19
C ASP A 28 -9.41 4.61 -2.64
N ARG A 29 -9.76 4.57 -1.35
CA ARG A 29 -10.51 5.61 -0.63
C ARG A 29 -9.69 6.36 0.43
N CYS A 30 -8.38 6.22 0.45
CA CYS A 30 -7.52 7.12 1.23
C CYS A 30 -7.22 8.40 0.43
N TRP A 31 -6.68 9.41 1.09
CA TRP A 31 -6.26 10.64 0.43
C TRP A 31 -4.85 10.49 -0.12
N THR A 32 -4.77 10.16 -1.40
CA THR A 32 -3.55 10.12 -2.21
C THR A 32 -3.58 11.20 -3.26
N ALA A 33 -2.41 11.60 -3.80
CA ALA A 33 -2.36 12.59 -4.87
C ALA A 33 -3.21 12.20 -6.08
N ASP A 34 -3.23 10.91 -6.48
CA ASP A 34 -4.07 10.43 -7.58
C ASP A 34 -5.57 10.67 -7.33
N ARG A 35 -6.02 10.56 -6.08
CA ARG A 35 -7.43 10.74 -5.72
C ARG A 35 -7.80 12.21 -5.60
N LEU A 36 -6.87 13.03 -5.10
CA LEU A 36 -7.00 14.49 -5.13
C LEU A 36 -7.12 14.98 -6.58
N ALA A 37 -6.29 14.46 -7.49
CA ALA A 37 -6.33 14.76 -8.91
C ALA A 37 -7.69 14.45 -9.54
N ARG A 38 -8.25 13.26 -9.28
CA ARG A 38 -9.59 12.86 -9.74
C ARG A 38 -10.73 13.77 -9.26
N ARG A 39 -10.50 14.53 -8.18
CA ARG A 39 -11.46 15.48 -7.60
C ARG A 39 -11.19 16.93 -7.98
N GLY A 40 -10.20 17.20 -8.83
CA GLY A 40 -9.81 18.56 -9.20
C GLY A 40 -9.21 19.37 -8.04
N LEU A 41 -8.72 18.70 -7.00
CA LEU A 41 -8.08 19.36 -5.86
C LEU A 41 -6.58 19.52 -6.12
N GLN A 42 -6.00 20.58 -5.55
CA GLN A 42 -4.56 20.82 -5.60
C GLN A 42 -3.81 19.65 -4.94
N HIS A 43 -2.77 19.16 -5.61
CA HIS A 43 -1.96 18.04 -5.15
C HIS A 43 -0.54 18.12 -5.71
N GLN A 44 0.40 17.51 -5.02
CA GLN A 44 1.73 17.21 -5.55
C GLN A 44 1.68 15.79 -6.13
N PRO A 45 1.92 15.58 -7.43
CA PRO A 45 1.69 14.28 -8.06
C PRO A 45 2.71 13.22 -7.64
N ARG A 46 3.91 13.65 -7.23
CA ARG A 46 5.01 12.74 -6.85
C ARG A 46 4.85 12.23 -5.43
N CYS A 47 5.23 10.96 -5.24
CA CYS A 47 5.26 10.29 -3.94
C CYS A 47 6.18 11.03 -2.96
N PRO A 48 5.69 11.44 -1.77
CA PRO A 48 6.49 12.19 -0.80
C PRO A 48 7.62 11.37 -0.16
N LEU A 49 7.57 10.03 -0.30
CA LEU A 49 8.55 9.13 0.32
C LEU A 49 9.78 8.87 -0.58
N CYS A 50 9.59 8.86 -1.90
CA CYS A 50 10.66 8.50 -2.84
C CYS A 50 10.91 9.53 -3.94
N ASP A 51 9.98 10.45 -4.18
CA ASP A 51 9.98 11.47 -5.25
C ASP A 51 10.22 10.92 -6.68
N GLN A 52 10.07 9.60 -6.88
CA GLN A 52 10.40 8.92 -8.14
C GLN A 52 9.19 8.57 -9.01
N ALA A 53 8.00 8.44 -8.43
CA ALA A 53 6.79 8.00 -9.13
C ALA A 53 5.54 8.73 -8.61
N LEU A 54 4.41 8.53 -9.31
CA LEU A 54 3.13 9.09 -8.89
C LEU A 54 2.65 8.48 -7.57
N GLU A 55 2.12 9.33 -6.70
CA GLU A 55 1.54 8.88 -5.44
C GLU A 55 0.18 8.21 -5.67
N THR A 56 0.20 6.88 -5.68
CA THR A 56 -1.00 6.03 -5.64
C THR A 56 -1.00 5.17 -4.38
N MET A 57 -2.17 4.66 -3.98
CA MET A 57 -2.26 3.75 -2.84
C MET A 57 -1.36 2.52 -3.00
N ARG A 58 -1.33 1.94 -4.21
CA ARG A 58 -0.49 0.81 -4.55
C ARG A 58 1.00 1.16 -4.46
N HIS A 59 1.38 2.31 -4.98
CA HIS A 59 2.76 2.78 -4.89
C HIS A 59 3.18 2.98 -3.44
N LEU A 60 2.41 3.73 -2.66
CA LEU A 60 2.73 4.03 -1.25
C LEU A 60 2.88 2.79 -0.38
N LEU A 61 2.06 1.76 -0.58
CA LEU A 61 2.06 0.58 0.27
C LEU A 61 2.97 -0.55 -0.20
N LEU A 62 3.24 -0.68 -1.52
CA LEU A 62 3.88 -1.88 -2.08
C LEU A 62 5.07 -1.60 -3.00
N GLU A 63 5.01 -0.56 -3.83
CA GLU A 63 6.01 -0.37 -4.90
C GLU A 63 7.08 0.67 -4.56
N CYS A 64 6.74 1.63 -3.70
CA CYS A 64 7.64 2.67 -3.24
C CYS A 64 8.91 2.04 -2.65
N PRO A 65 10.12 2.47 -3.05
CA PRO A 65 11.37 1.95 -2.50
C PRO A 65 11.40 1.97 -0.96
N PHE A 66 10.87 3.04 -0.35
CA PHE A 66 10.74 3.15 1.10
C PHE A 66 9.82 2.07 1.69
N ALA A 67 8.66 1.83 1.07
CA ALA A 67 7.71 0.82 1.50
C ALA A 67 8.27 -0.60 1.33
N ARG A 68 8.96 -0.86 0.21
CA ARG A 68 9.64 -2.13 -0.05
C ARG A 68 10.71 -2.43 0.99
N GLN A 69 11.53 -1.44 1.35
CA GLN A 69 12.51 -1.59 2.43
C GLN A 69 11.82 -1.90 3.75
N THR A 70 10.75 -1.16 4.08
CA THR A 70 9.97 -1.39 5.31
C THR A 70 9.42 -2.82 5.37
N TRP A 71 8.85 -3.33 4.27
CA TRP A 71 8.40 -4.72 4.19
C TRP A 71 9.53 -5.71 4.36
N HIS A 72 10.68 -5.47 3.71
CA HIS A 72 11.85 -6.32 3.85
C HIS A 72 12.30 -6.44 5.31
N GLU A 73 12.39 -5.33 6.03
CA GLU A 73 12.75 -5.33 7.46
C GLU A 73 11.72 -6.09 8.32
N ILE A 74 10.43 -5.84 8.12
CA ILE A 74 9.35 -6.51 8.86
C ILE A 74 9.37 -8.02 8.60
N LEU A 75 9.50 -8.43 7.34
CA LEU A 75 9.50 -9.83 6.94
C LEU A 75 10.75 -10.56 7.46
N SER A 76 11.91 -9.89 7.42
CA SER A 76 13.14 -10.38 8.02
C SER A 76 12.98 -10.59 9.52
N TRP A 77 12.40 -9.62 10.23
CA TRP A 77 12.09 -9.73 11.66
C TRP A 77 11.13 -10.90 11.97
N LEU A 78 10.14 -11.13 11.11
CA LEU A 78 9.19 -12.25 11.22
C LEU A 78 9.77 -13.60 10.74
N ARG A 79 11.01 -13.63 10.24
CA ARG A 79 11.64 -14.80 9.59
C ARG A 79 10.81 -15.37 8.45
N MET A 80 10.08 -14.50 7.76
CA MET A 80 9.29 -14.85 6.58
C MET A 80 10.12 -14.48 5.34
N THR A 81 10.72 -15.46 4.68
CA THR A 81 11.37 -15.23 3.39
C THR A 81 10.29 -15.08 2.32
N THR A 82 10.07 -13.86 1.84
CA THR A 82 9.30 -13.69 0.60
C THR A 82 10.19 -14.13 -0.57
N ALA A 83 9.73 -15.11 -1.35
CA ALA A 83 10.28 -15.32 -2.68
C ALA A 83 10.19 -13.96 -3.42
N GLY A 84 11.31 -13.48 -3.97
CA GLY A 84 11.29 -12.31 -4.83
C GLY A 84 10.25 -12.52 -5.94
N PRO A 85 9.62 -11.46 -6.46
CA PRO A 85 8.70 -11.61 -7.58
C PRO A 85 9.42 -12.39 -8.68
N SER A 86 8.93 -13.59 -8.97
CA SER A 86 9.37 -14.35 -10.14
C SER A 86 9.07 -13.46 -11.34
N HIS A 87 10.14 -12.98 -11.97
CA HIS A 87 10.09 -12.45 -13.32
C HIS A 87 9.73 -13.66 -14.20
N GLU A 88 8.45 -13.94 -14.37
CA GLU A 88 7.97 -14.67 -15.53
C GLU A 88 7.79 -13.64 -16.65
N ASP A 89 8.42 -13.95 -17.79
CA ASP A 89 8.62 -13.11 -18.98
C ASP A 89 7.35 -12.44 -19.55
#